data_AF-B8RJ49-F1
#
_entry.id   AF-B8RJ49-F1
#
_cell.length_a   1.000
_cell.length_b   1.000
_cell.length_c   1.000
_cell.angle_alpha   90.00
_cell.angle_beta   90.00
_cell.angle_gamma   90.00
#
_symmetry.space_group_name_H-M   'P 1'
#
loop_
_entity.id
_entity.type
_entity.pdbx_description
1 polymer ?
#
loop_
_entity_poly.entity_id
_entity_poly.type
_entity_poly.pdbx_seq_one_letter_code
_entity_poly.pdbx_strand_id
1 'polypeptide(L)'
;NGGGSGLPDYGAPADLDADGYPSNNEDDGNDDFSGYTVPKQVTEEPEKIRKWREDQKARLEEKDREEERKREELREQARKELEDWYKHHEEAISKTKAANRNAEKQFVAETDEIEPGTEWERIAKLCDFNPKTNKSSKDISRMRSIILQLKQNPISTSKKV
;
A
#
# COMPACT_ATOMS: atom_id res chain seq x y z
N ASN A 1 -45.92 24.17 3.26
CA ASN A 1 -45.13 24.64 4.41
C ASN A 1 -43.95 23.71 4.61
N GLY A 2 -42.70 24.04 4.36
CA GLY A 2 -42.06 25.34 4.09
C GLY A 2 -40.74 25.40 4.88
N GLY A 3 -39.60 25.56 4.18
CA GLY A 3 -38.26 25.86 4.71
C GLY A 3 -37.34 24.63 4.86
N GLY A 4 -36.15 24.52 4.29
CA GLY A 4 -35.30 25.47 3.55
C GLY A 4 -34.03 25.84 4.34
N SER A 5 -32.94 25.11 4.13
CA SER A 5 -31.54 25.49 4.38
C SER A 5 -30.65 24.37 3.82
N GLY A 6 -29.73 24.54 2.87
CA GLY A 6 -29.12 25.71 2.25
C GLY A 6 -27.67 25.32 1.90
N LEU A 7 -27.49 24.46 0.89
CA LEU A 7 -26.18 24.24 0.26
C LEU A 7 -25.86 25.47 -0.61
N PRO A 8 -24.62 26.00 -0.61
CA PRO A 8 -24.23 27.00 -1.59
C PRO A 8 -24.27 26.35 -2.99
N ASP A 9 -25.22 26.83 -3.78
CA ASP A 9 -25.36 26.61 -5.21
C ASP A 9 -24.15 27.27 -5.91
N TYR A 10 -23.11 26.46 -6.16
CA TYR A 10 -22.08 26.84 -7.10
C TYR A 10 -22.69 26.70 -8.50
N GLY A 11 -23.16 27.85 -9.00
CA GLY A 11 -23.91 27.99 -10.22
C GLY A 11 -23.27 27.33 -11.44
N ALA A 12 -24.16 26.99 -12.38
CA ALA A 12 -23.91 26.42 -13.69
C ALA A 12 -22.71 27.08 -14.42
N PRO A 13 -21.97 26.32 -15.24
CA PRO A 13 -20.75 26.78 -15.88
C PRO A 13 -21.05 27.93 -16.84
N ALA A 14 -20.31 29.04 -16.69
CA ALA A 14 -20.21 30.04 -17.75
C ALA A 14 -19.71 29.36 -19.03
N ASP A 15 -20.26 29.73 -20.18
CA ASP A 15 -19.74 29.31 -21.48
C ASP A 15 -18.30 29.83 -21.63
N LEU A 16 -17.34 28.94 -21.41
CA LEU A 16 -15.90 29.20 -21.50
C LEU A 16 -15.41 28.79 -22.88
N ASP A 17 -14.61 29.65 -23.53
CA ASP A 17 -13.87 29.30 -24.73
C ASP A 17 -12.72 28.32 -24.42
N ALA A 18 -12.12 27.70 -25.45
CA ALA A 18 -11.17 26.58 -25.33
C ALA A 18 -9.91 26.83 -24.47
N ASP A 19 -9.59 28.09 -24.15
CA ASP A 19 -8.48 28.50 -23.29
C ASP A 19 -8.91 29.07 -21.91
N GLY A 20 -10.19 28.96 -21.54
CA GLY A 20 -10.67 29.16 -20.17
C GLY A 20 -10.79 30.60 -19.66
N TYR A 21 -10.91 31.60 -20.53
CA TYR A 21 -11.16 33.00 -20.14
C TYR A 21 -12.62 33.43 -20.43
N PRO A 22 -13.22 34.32 -19.60
CA PRO A 22 -14.59 34.79 -19.81
C PRO A 22 -14.70 35.66 -21.07
N SER A 23 -15.59 35.26 -21.97
CA SER A 23 -15.87 35.93 -23.24
C SER A 23 -16.76 37.15 -23.01
N ASN A 24 -16.18 38.34 -22.91
CA ASN A 24 -16.93 39.60 -22.90
C ASN A 24 -17.22 40.02 -24.34
N ASN A 25 -18.36 39.58 -24.87
CA ASN A 25 -18.97 40.21 -26.05
C ASN A 25 -19.78 41.43 -25.58
N GLU A 26 -19.15 42.60 -25.59
CA GLU A 26 -19.84 43.88 -25.62
C GLU A 26 -19.48 44.56 -26.94
N ASP A 27 -20.39 44.41 -27.90
CA ASP A 27 -20.54 45.28 -29.05
C ASP A 27 -21.02 46.65 -28.56
N ASP A 28 -20.14 47.66 -28.61
CA ASP A 28 -20.57 49.05 -28.56
C ASP A 28 -19.63 49.91 -29.41
N GLY A 29 -20.16 50.37 -30.55
CA GLY A 29 -19.99 51.74 -31.02
C GLY A 29 -18.59 52.18 -31.49
N ASN A 30 -18.32 51.96 -32.78
CA ASN A 30 -17.80 52.95 -33.73
C ASN A 30 -16.72 53.96 -33.23
N ASP A 31 -15.45 53.69 -33.56
CA ASP A 31 -14.50 54.77 -33.87
C ASP A 31 -13.70 54.40 -35.13
N ASP A 32 -14.23 54.87 -36.26
CA ASP A 32 -13.51 55.07 -37.51
C ASP A 32 -12.32 56.03 -37.29
N PHE A 33 -11.22 55.51 -36.77
CA PHE A 33 -9.91 56.17 -36.85
C PHE A 33 -9.12 55.62 -38.05
N SER A 34 -9.63 55.96 -39.23
CA SER A 34 -8.86 56.38 -40.41
C SER A 34 -7.33 56.23 -40.33
N GLY A 35 -6.79 55.29 -41.10
CA GLY A 35 -5.79 55.67 -42.10
C GLY A 35 -4.34 55.89 -41.68
N TYR A 36 -3.88 55.42 -40.52
CA TYR A 36 -2.45 55.35 -40.22
C TYR A 36 -1.92 53.92 -40.30
N THR A 37 -1.57 53.46 -41.50
CA THR A 37 -0.61 52.36 -41.65
C THR A 37 0.74 52.90 -41.18
N VAL A 38 1.08 52.70 -39.90
CA VAL A 38 2.45 52.90 -39.43
C VAL A 38 3.32 51.98 -40.27
N PRO A 39 4.28 52.49 -41.06
CA PRO A 39 5.19 51.62 -41.79
C PRO A 39 5.85 50.72 -40.74
N LYS A 40 5.69 49.40 -40.90
CA LYS A 40 6.36 48.41 -40.06
C LYS A 40 7.86 48.64 -40.25
N GLN A 41 8.45 49.45 -39.38
CA GLN A 41 9.88 49.66 -39.37
C GLN A 41 10.45 48.29 -39.03
N VAL A 42 11.05 47.64 -40.02
CA VAL A 42 11.88 46.46 -39.82
C VAL A 42 13.16 46.97 -39.17
N THR A 43 13.07 47.40 -37.91
CA THR A 43 14.26 47.57 -37.08
C THR A 43 14.69 46.17 -36.74
N GLU A 44 15.80 45.71 -37.32
CA GLU A 44 16.45 44.48 -36.89
C GLU A 44 16.52 44.48 -35.36
N GLU A 45 16.02 43.42 -34.72
CA GLU A 45 15.90 43.36 -33.27
C GLU A 45 17.25 43.75 -32.64
N PRO A 46 17.30 44.73 -31.71
CA PRO A 46 18.55 45.15 -31.10
C PRO A 46 19.30 43.94 -30.55
N GLU A 47 20.59 43.77 -30.90
CA GLU A 47 21.36 42.57 -30.55
C GLU A 47 21.33 42.22 -29.05
N LYS A 48 21.13 43.23 -28.18
CA LYS A 48 20.96 43.04 -26.73
C LYS A 48 19.69 42.25 -26.38
N ILE A 49 18.58 42.52 -27.07
CA ILE A 49 17.30 41.81 -26.88
C ILE A 49 17.41 40.39 -27.44
N ARG A 50 18.11 40.22 -28.57
CA ARG A 50 18.41 38.90 -29.14
C ARG A 50 19.19 38.04 -28.16
N LYS A 51 20.31 38.55 -27.62
CA LYS A 51 21.11 37.86 -26.59
C LYS A 51 20.29 37.55 -25.34
N TRP A 52 19.46 38.49 -24.88
CA TRP A 52 18.61 38.26 -23.71
C TRP A 52 17.57 37.14 -23.93
N ARG A 53 16.95 37.08 -25.11
CA ARG A 53 16.00 36.00 -25.46
C ARG A 53 16.70 34.65 -25.56
N GLU A 54 17.89 34.62 -26.17
CA GLU A 54 18.72 33.41 -26.26
C GLU A 54 19.10 32.91 -24.85
N ASP A 55 19.57 33.80 -23.96
CA ASP A 55 19.94 33.46 -22.58
C ASP A 55 18.73 33.00 -21.74
N GLN A 56 17.56 33.66 -21.88
CA GLN A 56 16.33 33.23 -21.19
C GLN A 56 15.84 31.88 -21.70
N LYS A 57 15.86 31.67 -23.02
CA LYS A 57 15.49 30.39 -23.62
C LYS A 57 16.39 29.27 -23.13
N ALA A 58 17.71 29.48 -23.12
CA ALA A 58 18.66 28.50 -22.60
C ALA A 58 18.43 28.20 -21.11
N ARG A 59 18.12 29.21 -20.31
CA ARG A 59 17.82 29.01 -18.89
C ARG A 59 16.52 28.24 -18.63
N LEU A 60 15.50 28.45 -19.47
CA LEU A 60 14.25 27.69 -19.40
C LEU A 60 14.48 26.24 -19.81
N GLU A 61 15.19 26.02 -20.92
CA GLU A 61 15.53 24.67 -21.39
C GLU A 61 16.35 23.87 -20.37
N GLU A 62 17.27 24.53 -19.65
CA GLU A 62 18.00 23.90 -18.54
C GLU A 62 17.06 23.43 -17.42
N LYS A 63 16.10 24.29 -17.03
CA LYS A 63 15.12 23.94 -15.99
C LYS A 63 14.21 22.80 -16.42
N ASP A 64 13.71 22.86 -17.65
CA ASP A 64 12.85 21.81 -18.21
C ASP A 64 13.59 20.46 -18.22
N ARG A 65 14.89 20.47 -18.56
CA ARG A 65 15.74 19.28 -18.52
C ARG A 65 15.96 18.77 -17.09
N GLU A 66 16.19 19.65 -16.12
CA GLU A 66 16.30 19.24 -14.71
C GLU A 66 15.00 18.65 -14.17
N GLU A 67 13.85 19.21 -14.55
CA GLU A 67 12.53 18.73 -14.18
C GLU A 67 12.23 17.36 -14.79
N GLU A 68 12.54 17.18 -16.08
CA GLU A 68 12.40 15.89 -16.76
C GLU A 68 13.27 14.82 -16.10
N ARG A 69 14.54 15.13 -15.80
CA ARG A 69 15.43 14.21 -15.10
C ARG A 69 14.86 13.80 -13.74
N LYS A 70 14.40 14.75 -12.92
CA LYS A 70 13.78 14.43 -11.61
C LYS A 70 12.52 13.59 -11.77
N ARG A 71 11.73 13.84 -12.82
CA ARG A 71 10.52 13.06 -13.11
C ARG A 71 10.86 11.62 -13.50
N GLU A 72 11.91 11.42 -14.28
CA GLU A 72 12.41 10.10 -14.64
C GLU A 72 12.99 9.36 -13.43
N GLU A 73 13.81 10.03 -12.61
CA GLU A 73 14.35 9.48 -11.35
C GLU A 73 13.22 9.01 -10.42
N LEU A 74 12.16 9.81 -10.26
CA LEU A 74 11.00 9.43 -9.45
C LEU A 74 10.24 8.23 -10.03
N ARG A 75 10.09 8.16 -11.36
CA ARG A 75 9.46 7.00 -12.02
C ARG A 75 10.30 5.74 -11.84
N GLU A 76 11.61 5.84 -12.01
CA GLU A 76 12.51 4.72 -11.82
C GLU A 76 12.51 4.26 -10.36
N GLN A 77 12.54 5.19 -9.41
CA GLN A 77 12.46 4.87 -7.99
C GLN A 77 11.16 4.16 -7.64
N ALA A 78 10.01 4.66 -8.13
CA ALA A 78 8.72 4.02 -7.92
C ALA A 78 8.66 2.62 -8.54
N ARG A 79 9.27 2.44 -9.72
CA ARG A 79 9.38 1.12 -10.37
C ARG A 79 10.22 0.16 -9.53
N LYS A 80 11.40 0.59 -9.07
CA LYS A 80 12.29 -0.22 -8.22
C LYS A 80 11.62 -0.62 -6.91
N GLU A 81 10.97 0.33 -6.24
CA GLU A 81 10.26 0.06 -4.99
C GLU A 81 9.13 -0.98 -5.18
N LEU A 82 8.42 -0.91 -6.31
CA LEU A 82 7.40 -1.89 -6.64
C LEU A 82 8.00 -3.29 -6.88
N GLU A 83 9.09 -3.37 -7.64
CA GLU A 83 9.82 -4.62 -7.89
C GLU A 83 10.35 -5.23 -6.58
N ASP A 84 10.97 -4.42 -5.72
CA ASP A 84 11.46 -4.83 -4.41
C ASP A 84 10.32 -5.31 -3.50
N TRP A 85 9.17 -4.63 -3.53
CA TRP A 85 7.98 -5.06 -2.78
C TRP A 85 7.51 -6.44 -3.22
N TYR A 86 7.41 -6.69 -4.53
CA TYR A 86 7.00 -8.01 -5.04
C TYR A 86 7.99 -9.10 -4.65
N LYS A 87 9.30 -8.82 -4.74
CA LYS A 87 10.34 -9.75 -4.32
C LYS A 87 10.22 -10.10 -2.83
N HIS A 88 10.10 -9.08 -1.96
CA HIS A 88 9.90 -9.30 -0.53
C HIS A 88 8.61 -10.05 -0.22
N HIS A 89 7.53 -9.76 -0.95
CA HIS A 89 6.26 -10.45 -0.80
C HIS A 89 6.37 -11.94 -1.16
N GLU A 90 7.02 -12.25 -2.29
CA GLU A 90 7.27 -13.62 -2.72
C GLU A 90 8.15 -14.37 -1.72
N GLU A 91 9.24 -13.75 -1.25
CA GLU A 91 10.11 -14.32 -0.22
C GLU A 91 9.34 -14.61 1.08
N ALA A 92 8.49 -13.67 1.53
CA ALA A 92 7.66 -13.84 2.71
C ALA A 92 6.67 -15.00 2.56
N ILE A 93 5.99 -15.09 1.42
CA ILE A 93 5.09 -16.20 1.11
C ILE A 93 5.86 -17.53 1.08
N SER A 94 7.00 -17.56 0.40
CA SER A 94 7.84 -18.76 0.29
C SER A 94 8.30 -19.24 1.67
N LYS A 95 8.75 -18.31 2.53
CA LYS A 95 9.16 -18.60 3.90
C LYS A 95 8.00 -19.13 4.75
N THR A 96 6.82 -18.51 4.68
CA THR A 96 5.63 -18.99 5.40
C THR A 96 5.21 -20.37 4.92
N LYS A 97 5.19 -20.62 3.60
CA LYS A 97 4.90 -21.95 3.04
C LYS A 97 5.91 -22.99 3.52
N ALA A 98 7.20 -22.66 3.51
CA ALA A 98 8.24 -23.56 3.99
C ALA A 98 8.12 -23.85 5.49
N ALA A 99 7.87 -22.83 6.31
CA ALA A 99 7.64 -22.97 7.74
C ALA A 99 6.42 -23.87 8.03
N ASN A 100 5.30 -23.65 7.34
CA ASN A 100 4.10 -24.48 7.50
C ASN A 100 4.36 -25.93 7.09
N ARG A 101 5.05 -26.16 5.97
CA ARG A 101 5.43 -27.52 5.56
C ARG A 101 6.35 -28.19 6.57
N ASN A 102 7.28 -27.45 7.17
CA ASN A 102 8.17 -28.00 8.18
C ASN A 102 7.43 -28.30 9.49
N ALA A 103 6.54 -27.40 9.93
CA ALA A 103 5.70 -27.59 11.10
C ALA A 103 4.79 -28.82 10.93
N GLU A 104 4.18 -29.01 9.75
CA GLU A 104 3.38 -30.19 9.44
C GLU A 104 4.22 -31.48 9.50
N LYS A 105 5.41 -31.48 8.90
CA LYS A 105 6.33 -32.62 8.95
C LYS A 105 6.71 -32.98 10.39
N GLN A 106 7.00 -31.99 11.22
CA GLN A 106 7.30 -32.19 12.64
C GLN A 106 6.10 -32.73 13.39
N PHE A 107 4.92 -32.17 13.16
CA PHE A 107 3.67 -32.63 13.78
C PHE A 107 3.36 -34.09 13.43
N VAL A 108 3.50 -34.48 12.17
CA VAL A 108 3.31 -35.87 11.73
C VAL A 108 4.35 -36.79 12.35
N ALA A 109 5.64 -36.42 12.33
CA ALA A 109 6.70 -37.24 12.92
C ALA A 109 6.49 -37.47 14.43
N GLU A 110 6.12 -36.44 15.19
CA GLU A 110 5.80 -36.56 16.62
C GLU A 110 4.55 -37.43 16.89
N THR A 111 3.67 -37.58 15.90
CA THR A 111 2.44 -38.39 16.00
C THR A 111 2.69 -39.85 15.63
N ASP A 112 3.55 -40.12 14.66
CA ASP A 112 3.86 -41.46 14.12
C ASP A 112 4.86 -42.27 14.98
N GLU A 113 5.69 -41.61 15.81
CA GLU A 113 6.56 -42.27 16.80
C GLU A 113 5.74 -42.85 17.97
N ILE A 114 4.97 -43.91 17.68
CA ILE A 114 4.23 -44.68 18.68
C ILE A 114 5.14 -45.77 19.23
N GLU A 115 6.05 -45.39 20.12
CA GLU A 115 6.81 -46.35 20.91
C GLU A 115 5.97 -46.87 22.08
N PRO A 116 5.86 -48.21 22.26
CA PRO A 116 5.14 -48.79 23.39
C PRO A 116 5.71 -48.29 24.73
N GLY A 117 4.86 -47.69 25.57
CA GLY A 117 5.25 -47.12 26.87
C GLY A 117 5.20 -45.59 26.96
N THR A 118 5.02 -44.88 25.84
CA THR A 118 4.93 -43.40 25.78
C THR A 118 3.48 -42.86 25.79
N GLU A 119 2.48 -43.73 25.96
CA GLU A 119 1.06 -43.39 25.77
C GLU A 119 0.59 -42.29 26.72
N TRP A 120 0.95 -42.39 28.00
CA TRP A 120 0.58 -41.39 29.00
C TRP A 120 1.31 -40.06 28.83
N GLU A 121 2.54 -40.09 28.30
CA GLU A 121 3.28 -38.88 27.97
C GLU A 121 2.62 -38.14 26.79
N ARG A 122 2.16 -38.86 25.76
CA ARG A 122 1.42 -38.29 24.64
C ARG A 122 0.06 -37.72 25.07
N ILE A 123 -0.71 -38.46 25.88
CA ILE A 123 -1.99 -37.97 26.42
C ILE A 123 -1.78 -36.69 27.25
N ALA A 124 -0.72 -36.65 28.07
CA ALA A 124 -0.40 -35.48 28.87
C ALA A 124 0.01 -34.28 28.00
N LYS A 125 0.77 -34.45 26.92
CA LYS A 125 1.12 -33.35 25.99
C LYS A 125 -0.11 -32.67 25.39
N LEU A 126 -1.18 -33.42 25.15
CA LEU A 126 -2.45 -32.91 24.61
C LEU A 126 -3.35 -32.28 25.69
N CYS A 127 -3.07 -32.51 26.97
CA CYS A 127 -3.85 -31.97 28.07
C CYS A 127 -3.35 -30.59 28.48
N ASP A 128 -4.26 -29.62 28.56
CA ASP A 128 -3.97 -28.32 29.13
C ASP A 128 -3.98 -28.39 30.67
N PHE A 129 -2.80 -28.23 31.27
CA PHE A 129 -2.60 -28.20 32.72
C PHE A 129 -2.57 -26.80 33.32
N ASN A 130 -2.71 -25.75 32.51
CA ASN A 130 -2.74 -24.40 33.03
C ASN A 130 -4.09 -24.17 33.78
N PRO A 131 -4.05 -23.82 35.08
CA PRO A 131 -5.27 -23.61 35.85
C PRO A 131 -6.07 -22.38 35.37
N LYS A 132 -5.45 -21.43 34.66
CA LYS A 132 -6.08 -20.18 34.20
C LYS A 132 -6.80 -20.31 32.86
N THR A 133 -6.49 -21.34 32.07
CA THR A 133 -7.04 -21.55 30.73
C THR A 133 -8.23 -22.50 30.72
N ASN A 134 -8.66 -22.98 31.90
CA ASN A 134 -9.78 -23.90 32.00
C ASN A 134 -11.11 -23.19 31.66
N LYS A 135 -11.55 -23.33 30.41
CA LYS A 135 -12.83 -22.81 29.91
C LYS A 135 -14.00 -23.78 30.16
N SER A 136 -13.75 -24.95 30.75
CA SER A 136 -14.79 -25.95 31.03
C SER A 136 -15.60 -25.58 32.26
N SER A 137 -16.92 -25.70 32.18
CA SER A 137 -17.83 -25.55 33.34
C SER A 137 -17.76 -26.72 34.32
N LYS A 138 -17.20 -27.86 33.89
CA LYS A 138 -17.01 -29.05 34.72
C LYS A 138 -15.65 -29.00 35.39
N ASP A 139 -15.56 -29.48 36.63
CA ASP A 139 -14.30 -29.68 37.32
C ASP A 139 -13.55 -30.89 36.75
N ILE A 140 -12.39 -30.63 36.17
CA ILE A 140 -11.53 -31.63 35.52
C ILE A 140 -10.27 -31.89 36.39
N SER A 141 -10.17 -31.30 37.59
CA SER A 141 -8.98 -31.35 38.44
C SER A 141 -8.57 -32.79 38.78
N ARG A 142 -9.53 -33.66 39.10
CA ARG A 142 -9.27 -35.08 39.37
C ARG A 142 -8.72 -35.80 38.14
N MET A 143 -9.30 -35.57 36.96
CA MET A 143 -8.85 -36.20 35.71
C MET A 143 -7.44 -35.73 35.35
N ARG A 144 -7.15 -34.43 35.46
CA ARG A 144 -5.80 -33.86 35.25
C ARG A 144 -4.78 -34.49 36.19
N SER A 145 -5.13 -34.63 37.47
CA SER A 145 -4.26 -35.28 38.47
C SER A 145 -3.96 -36.74 38.12
N ILE A 146 -4.96 -37.51 37.69
CA ILE A 146 -4.79 -38.90 37.27
C ILE A 146 -3.86 -39.01 36.05
N ILE A 147 -4.05 -38.15 35.03
CA ILE A 147 -3.21 -38.15 33.82
C ILE A 147 -1.75 -37.82 34.16
N LEU A 148 -1.50 -36.84 35.05
CA LEU A 148 -0.13 -36.52 35.50
C LEU A 148 0.51 -37.68 36.27
N GLN A 149 -0.26 -38.34 37.15
CA GLN A 149 0.24 -39.50 37.91
C GLN A 149 0.65 -40.63 36.97
N LEU A 150 -0.16 -40.92 35.94
CA LEU A 150 0.13 -41.98 34.97
C LEU A 150 1.29 -41.64 34.04
N LYS A 151 1.55 -40.34 33.79
CA LYS A 151 2.78 -39.88 33.12
C LYS A 151 4.03 -40.12 33.97
N GLN A 152 3.98 -39.82 35.27
CA GLN A 152 5.12 -39.93 36.18
C GLN A 152 5.40 -41.37 36.59
N ASN A 153 4.34 -42.17 36.76
CA ASN A 153 4.39 -43.55 37.19
C ASN A 153 3.60 -44.42 36.20
N PRO A 154 4.19 -44.78 35.05
CA PRO A 154 3.54 -45.60 34.06
C PRO A 154 3.20 -46.99 34.64
N ILE A 155 1.97 -47.44 34.41
CA ILE A 155 1.53 -48.78 34.80
C ILE A 155 2.23 -49.82 33.93
N SER A 156 2.93 -50.76 34.56
CA SER A 156 3.55 -51.88 33.85
C SER A 156 2.46 -52.76 33.24
N THR A 157 2.38 -52.82 31.91
CA THR A 157 1.42 -53.65 31.17
C THR A 157 1.86 -55.12 31.20
N SER A 158 1.80 -55.74 32.37
CA SER A 158 1.99 -57.18 32.49
C SER A 158 0.82 -57.88 31.80
N LYS A 159 1.06 -58.40 30.58
CA LYS A 159 0.16 -59.35 29.93
C LYS A 159 0.07 -60.58 30.84
N LYS A 160 -1.01 -60.69 31.60
CA LYS A 160 -1.41 -61.98 32.19
C LYS A 160 -1.78 -62.90 31.04
N VAL A 161 -0.84 -63.78 30.68
CA VAL A 161 -1.11 -65.02 29.95
C VAL A 161 -1.78 -66.00 30.91
#